data_AF-A0A2T6G2R4-F1
#
_entry.id   AF-A0A2T6G2R4-F1
#
_cell.length_a   1.000
_cell.length_b   1.000
_cell.length_c   1.000
_cell.angle_alpha   90.00
_cell.angle_beta   90.00
_cell.angle_gamma   90.00
#
_symmetry.space_group_name_H-M   'P 1'
#
loop_
_entity.id
_entity.type
_entity.pdbx_description
1 polymer ?
#
loop_
_entity_poly.entity_id
_entity_poly.type
_entity_poly.pdbx_seq_one_letter_code
_entity_poly.pdbx_strand_id
1 'polypeptide(L)' 'MEEAEMRRHLERMQMQLYLLVEEKGSFVDPRVVELSQKIDRLILSIQRLRMQERIK' A
#
# COMPACT_ATOMS: atom_id res chain seq x y z
N MET A 1 9.61 -8.34 7.86
CA MET A 1 8.95 -8.87 6.65
C MET A 1 9.96 -8.83 5.53
N GLU A 2 10.13 -9.93 4.82
CA GLU A 2 10.89 -9.96 3.56
C GLU A 2 10.17 -9.12 2.49
N GLU A 3 10.89 -8.59 1.49
CA GLU A 3 10.28 -7.76 0.43
C GLU A 3 9.09 -8.48 -0.23
N ALA A 4 9.21 -9.80 -0.45
CA ALA A 4 8.15 -10.62 -1.03
C ALA A 4 6.85 -10.59 -0.20
N GLU A 5 6.97 -10.58 1.12
CA GLU A 5 5.82 -10.49 2.02
C GLU A 5 5.17 -9.10 1.98
N MET A 6 5.99 -8.05 1.93
CA MET A 6 5.52 -6.67 1.78
C MET A 6 4.77 -6.46 0.46
N ARG A 7 5.26 -7.04 -0.64
CA ARG A 7 4.58 -7.00 -1.95
C ARG A 7 3.22 -7.70 -1.91
N ARG A 8 3.15 -8.92 -1.36
CA ARG A 8 1.86 -9.63 -1.19
C ARG A 8 0.89 -8.85 -0.31
N HIS A 9 1.39 -8.16 0.71
CA HIS A 9 0.55 -7.31 1.55
C HIS A 9 0.03 -6.09 0.77
N LEU A 10 0.88 -5.44 -0.02
CA LEU A 10 0.52 -4.32 -0.89
C LEU A 10 -0.59 -4.70 -1.87
N GLU A 11 -0.46 -5.84 -2.55
CA GLU A 11 -1.48 -6.34 -3.49
C GLU A 11 -2.84 -6.53 -2.83
N ARG A 12 -2.86 -7.12 -1.61
CA ARG A 12 -4.11 -7.26 -0.83
C ARG A 12 -4.73 -5.91 -0.49
N MET A 13 -3.91 -4.94 -0.07
CA MET A 13 -4.40 -3.60 0.27
C MET A 13 -4.93 -2.86 -0.96
N GLN A 14 -4.29 -3.00 -2.12
CA GLN A 14 -4.76 -2.42 -3.38
C GLN A 14 -6.13 -2.99 -3.79
N MET A 15 -6.32 -4.31 -3.66
CA MET A 15 -7.63 -4.93 -3.89
C MET A 15 -8.69 -4.40 -2.91
N GLN A 16 -8.35 -4.28 -1.63
CA GLN A 16 -9.25 -3.69 -0.64
C GLN A 16 -9.61 -2.24 -0.96
N LEU A 17 -8.66 -1.45 -1.47
CA LEU A 17 -8.90 -0.06 -1.86
C LEU A 17 -9.87 0.01 -3.05
N TYR A 18 -9.68 -0.86 -4.05
CA TYR A 18 -10.58 -0.96 -5.20
C TYR A 18 -12.02 -1.24 -4.76
N LEU A 19 -12.21 -2.30 -3.98
CA LEU A 19 -13.54 -2.67 -3.47
C LEU A 19 -14.16 -1.57 -2.59
N LEU A 20 -13.34 -0.89 -1.78
CA LEU A 20 -13.81 0.18 -0.91
C LEU A 20 -14.26 1.42 -1.72
N VAL A 21 -13.55 1.77 -2.79
CA VAL A 21 -13.96 2.84 -3.70
C VAL A 21 -15.26 2.47 -4.41
N GLU A 22 -15.41 1.23 -4.89
CA GLU A 22 -16.66 0.75 -5.49
C GLU A 22 -17.83 0.80 -4.50
N GLU A 23 -17.60 0.39 -3.24
CA GLU A 23 -18.62 0.42 -2.19
C GLU A 23 -19.04 1.86 -1.81
N LYS A 24 -18.08 2.78 -1.71
CA LYS A 24 -18.33 4.15 -1.27
C LYS A 24 -18.74 5.11 -2.39
N GLY A 25 -18.39 4.80 -3.63
CA GLY A 25 -18.57 5.70 -4.78
C GLY A 25 -17.80 7.02 -4.65
N SER A 26 -16.79 7.09 -3.77
CA SER A 26 -16.06 8.31 -3.47
C SER A 26 -14.59 8.02 -3.15
N PHE A 27 -13.68 8.70 -3.86
CA PHE A 27 -12.24 8.65 -3.60
C PHE A 27 -11.82 9.48 -2.39
N VAL A 28 -12.69 10.37 -1.92
CA VAL A 28 -12.42 11.25 -0.77
C VAL A 28 -13.14 10.79 0.50
N ASP A 29 -13.78 9.63 0.46
CA ASP A 29 -14.28 8.99 1.68
C ASP A 29 -13.12 8.81 2.67
N PRO A 30 -13.29 9.18 3.95
CA PRO A 30 -12.20 9.12 4.92
C PRO A 30 -11.53 7.75 5.03
N ARG A 31 -12.28 6.65 4.84
CA ARG A 31 -11.73 5.29 4.89
C ARG A 31 -10.91 4.96 3.65
N VAL A 32 -11.34 5.45 2.48
CA VAL A 32 -10.58 5.32 1.22
C VAL A 32 -9.26 6.07 1.34
N VAL A 33 -9.31 7.30 1.85
CA VAL A 33 -8.12 8.14 2.08
C VAL A 33 -7.18 7.49 3.11
N GLU A 34 -7.71 6.94 4.19
CA GLU A 34 -6.88 6.27 5.19
C GLU A 34 -6.17 5.04 4.61
N LEU A 35 -6.88 4.22 3.82
CA LEU A 35 -6.31 3.03 3.21
C LEU A 35 -5.26 3.39 2.14
N SER A 36 -5.51 4.41 1.32
CA SER A 36 -4.52 4.89 0.34
C SER A 36 -3.24 5.39 1.02
N GLN A 37 -3.36 6.16 2.11
CA GLN A 37 -2.21 6.60 2.88
C GLN A 37 -1.42 5.45 3.51
N LYS A 38 -2.08 4.35 3.93
CA LYS A 38 -1.40 3.15 4.42
C LYS A 38 -0.62 2.46 3.29
N ILE A 39 -1.20 2.39 2.10
CA ILE A 39 -0.53 1.87 0.89
C ILE A 39 0.73 2.68 0.59
N ASP A 40 0.64 4.01 0.59
CA ASP A 40 1.79 4.89 0.32
C ASP A 40 2.93 4.66 1.30
N ARG A 41 2.63 4.53 2.60
CA ARG A 41 3.64 4.23 3.62
C ARG A 41 4.33 2.89 3.37
N LEU A 42 3.57 1.87 2.97
CA LEU A 42 4.14 0.55 2.65
C LEU A 42 5.04 0.61 1.40
N ILE A 43 4.64 1.35 0.37
CA ILE A 43 5.47 1.57 -0.82
C ILE A 43 6.79 2.24 -0.44
N LEU A 44 6.76 3.28 0.40
CA LEU A 44 7.96 3.94 0.89
C LEU A 44 8.86 2.99 1.70
N SER A 45 8.29 2.12 2.53
CA SER A 45 9.04 1.08 3.25
C SER A 45 9.75 0.11 2.30
N ILE A 46 9.06 -0.37 1.27
CA ILE A 46 9.65 -1.26 0.25
C ILE A 46 10.80 -0.55 -0.49
N GLN A 47 10.59 0.70 -0.90
CA GLN A 47 11.62 1.48 -1.59
C GLN A 47 12.86 1.70 -0.73
N ARG A 48 12.69 2.00 0.56
CA ARG A 48 13.81 2.17 1.51
C ARG A 48 14.62 0.89 1.68
N LEU A 49 13.96 -0.27 1.77
CA LEU A 49 14.66 -1.56 1.84
C LEU A 49 15.52 -1.80 0.61
N ARG A 50 14.97 -1.62 -0.60
CA ARG A 50 15.73 -1.76 -1.85
C ARG A 50 16.91 -0.80 -1.96
N MET A 51 16.74 0.42 -1.47
CA MET A 51 17.81 1.42 -1.43
C MET A 51 18.96 0.94 -0.53
N GLN A 52 18.66 0.38 0.64
CA GLN A 52 19.67 -0.15 1.56
C GLN A 52 20.40 -1.37 0.99
N GLU A 53 19.69 -2.25 0.29
CA GLU A 53 20.30 -3.41 -0.38
C GLU A 53 21.24 -3.01 -1.53
N ARG A 54 20.97 -1.89 -2.21
CA ARG A 54 21.81 -1.37 -3.30
C ARG A 54 23.10 -0.67 -2.84
N ILE A 55 23.13 -0.18 -1.60
CA ILE A 55 24.27 0.55 -1.03
C ILE A 55 25.22 -0.42 -0.28
N LYS A 56 24.76 -1.63 0.04
CA LYS A 56 25.57 -2.73 0.54
C LYS A 56 26.37 -3.40 -0.58
#